data_AF-A0A0L1KS40-F1
#
_entry.id   AF-A0A0L1KS40-F1
#
_cell.length_a   1.000
_cell.length_b   1.000
_cell.length_c   1.000
_cell.angle_alpha   90.00
_cell.angle_beta   90.00
_cell.angle_gamma   90.00
#
_symmetry.space_group_name_H-M   'P 1'
#
loop_
_entity.id
_entity.type
_entity.pdbx_description
1 polymer ?
#
loop_
_entity_poly.entity_id
_entity_poly.type
_entity_poly.pdbx_seq_one_letter_code
_entity_poly.pdbx_strand_id
1 'polypeptide(L)'
;MQRKLTEPADKIRAAHVNTIQKIQNHLSGSVVLTQLLSNLKYLFLTSNQLSGPLNLTKLPPNMCRLRVDKNTFSGTVDISDLPQGLVELKLLCNDYLTGEVSISDELFDRVNVKNTKIVKQHAE
;
A
#
# COMPACT_ATOMS: atom_id res chain seq x y z
N MET A 1 -27.10 11.42 15.90
CA MET A 1 -26.74 9.99 15.99
C MET A 1 -26.00 9.57 14.73
N GLN A 2 -24.67 9.56 14.79
CA GLN A 2 -23.81 9.17 13.67
C GLN A 2 -23.85 7.65 13.52
N ARG A 3 -24.18 7.16 12.31
CA ARG A 3 -24.11 5.73 11.99
C ARG A 3 -22.64 5.34 11.89
N LYS A 4 -22.15 4.65 12.92
CA LYS A 4 -20.90 3.89 12.93
C LYS A 4 -21.04 2.79 11.86
N LEU A 5 -20.52 3.03 10.65
CA LEU A 5 -20.33 1.96 9.67
C LEU A 5 -19.10 1.17 10.07
N THR A 6 -19.28 0.27 11.04
CA THR A 6 -18.35 -0.81 11.33
C THR A 6 -18.58 -1.89 10.28
N GLU A 7 -18.08 -1.70 9.05
CA GLU A 7 -18.01 -2.80 8.10
C GLU A 7 -16.70 -3.56 8.33
N PRO A 8 -16.75 -4.89 8.53
CA PRO A 8 -15.54 -5.71 8.61
C PRO A 8 -14.77 -5.62 7.28
N ALA A 9 -13.44 -5.55 7.35
CA ALA A 9 -12.56 -5.48 6.19
C ALA A 9 -12.78 -6.61 5.16
N ASP A 10 -13.45 -7.69 5.56
CA ASP A 10 -13.72 -8.90 4.78
C ASP A 10 -14.82 -8.76 3.70
N LYS A 11 -15.45 -7.58 3.55
CA LYS A 11 -16.54 -7.38 2.57
C LYS A 11 -16.27 -6.33 1.49
N ILE A 12 -15.02 -6.14 1.09
CA ILE A 12 -14.74 -5.51 -0.22
C ILE A 12 -15.07 -6.52 -1.33
N ARG A 13 -16.36 -6.69 -1.62
CA ARG A 13 -16.86 -7.43 -2.79
C ARG A 13 -16.58 -6.61 -4.06
N ALA A 14 -15.38 -6.74 -4.60
CA ALA A 14 -15.08 -6.24 -5.94
C ALA A 14 -15.49 -7.29 -7.00
N ALA A 15 -16.81 -7.48 -7.18
CA ALA A 15 -17.28 -8.14 -8.39
C ALA A 15 -16.98 -7.21 -9.57
N HIS A 16 -16.12 -7.62 -10.50
CA HIS A 16 -15.72 -6.91 -11.72
C HIS A 16 -14.81 -5.67 -11.60
N VAL A 17 -14.40 -5.25 -10.40
CA VAL A 17 -13.62 -4.01 -10.27
C VAL A 17 -12.15 -4.34 -10.05
N ASN A 18 -11.32 -4.11 -11.06
CA ASN A 18 -9.85 -4.17 -10.96
C ASN A 18 -9.26 -3.04 -10.08
N THR A 19 -10.11 -2.33 -9.33
CA THR A 19 -9.81 -1.11 -8.58
C THR A 19 -10.52 -1.15 -7.24
N ILE A 20 -9.80 -0.89 -6.15
CA ILE A 20 -10.36 -0.63 -4.82
C ILE A 20 -9.96 0.80 -4.43
N GLN A 21 -10.94 1.65 -4.09
CA GLN A 21 -10.73 3.04 -3.69
C GLN A 21 -11.48 3.36 -2.39
N LYS A 22 -10.74 3.69 -1.34
CA LYS A 22 -11.23 4.22 -0.05
C LYS A 22 -10.30 5.33 0.41
N ILE A 23 -10.56 6.56 -0.03
CA ILE A 23 -9.72 7.73 0.23
C ILE A 23 -10.42 8.66 1.22
N GLN A 24 -9.68 9.24 2.17
CA GLN A 24 -10.23 10.20 3.15
C GLN A 24 -11.41 9.64 3.94
N ASN A 25 -11.23 8.46 4.52
CA ASN A 25 -12.21 7.86 5.42
C ASN A 25 -11.62 7.65 6.82
N HIS A 26 -12.43 7.09 7.72
CA HIS A 26 -12.02 6.72 9.07
C HIS A 26 -11.74 5.21 9.18
N LEU A 27 -11.28 4.57 8.10
CA LEU A 27 -10.92 3.15 8.16
C LEU A 27 -9.73 2.97 9.10
N SER A 28 -9.78 1.94 9.93
CA SER A 28 -8.74 1.61 10.91
C SER A 28 -8.51 0.11 10.99
N GLY A 29 -7.46 -0.29 11.70
CA GLY A 29 -6.99 -1.67 11.74
C GLY A 29 -5.94 -1.96 10.67
N SER A 30 -5.59 -3.24 10.52
CA SER A 30 -4.54 -3.69 9.61
C SER A 30 -5.06 -4.10 8.24
N VAL A 31 -4.15 -4.13 7.27
CA VAL A 31 -4.44 -4.53 5.89
C VAL A 31 -3.60 -5.75 5.54
N VAL A 32 -4.26 -6.81 5.10
CA VAL A 32 -3.60 -8.03 4.62
C VAL A 32 -3.51 -8.00 3.10
N LEU A 33 -2.41 -7.45 2.58
CA LEU A 33 -2.20 -7.31 1.12
C LEU A 33 -1.96 -8.66 0.40
N THR A 34 -1.57 -9.70 1.14
CA THR A 34 -1.25 -11.02 0.58
C THR A 34 -2.49 -11.81 0.15
N GLN A 35 -3.69 -11.36 0.50
CA GLN A 35 -4.97 -12.00 0.17
C GLN A 35 -5.78 -11.19 -0.86
N LEU A 36 -5.14 -10.23 -1.53
CA LEU A 36 -5.79 -9.46 -2.59
C LEU A 36 -6.11 -10.35 -3.80
N LEU A 37 -7.18 -9.98 -4.52
CA LEU A 37 -7.57 -10.66 -5.74
C LEU A 37 -6.47 -10.54 -6.80
N SER A 38 -6.14 -11.64 -7.47
CA SER A 38 -5.05 -11.72 -8.46
C SER A 38 -5.22 -10.81 -9.68
N ASN A 39 -6.45 -10.39 -9.97
CA ASN A 39 -6.79 -9.46 -11.06
C ASN A 39 -6.77 -7.97 -10.63
N LEU A 40 -6.52 -7.67 -9.36
CA LEU A 40 -6.53 -6.30 -8.85
C LEU A 40 -5.37 -5.50 -9.45
N LYS A 41 -5.69 -4.39 -10.11
CA LYS A 41 -4.73 -3.48 -10.75
C LYS A 41 -4.45 -2.23 -9.94
N TYR A 42 -5.44 -1.74 -9.21
CA TYR A 42 -5.35 -0.46 -8.51
C TYR A 42 -5.89 -0.56 -7.08
N LEU A 43 -5.09 -0.15 -6.09
CA LEU A 43 -5.51 -0.08 -4.70
C LEU A 43 -5.16 1.29 -4.12
N PHE A 44 -6.19 2.01 -3.66
CA PHE A 44 -6.04 3.33 -3.06
C PHE A 44 -6.72 3.37 -1.69
N LEU A 45 -5.91 3.47 -0.64
CA LEU A 45 -6.29 3.54 0.77
C LEU A 45 -5.78 4.84 1.43
N THR A 46 -5.51 5.86 0.61
CA THR A 46 -4.90 7.13 1.04
C THR A 46 -5.73 7.85 2.10
N SER A 47 -5.08 8.44 3.11
CA SER A 47 -5.74 9.25 4.14
C SER A 47 -6.79 8.46 4.94
N ASN A 48 -6.35 7.44 5.65
CA ASN A 48 -7.14 6.71 6.63
C ASN A 48 -6.36 6.60 7.97
N GLN A 49 -6.85 5.77 8.89
CA GLN A 49 -6.23 5.46 10.18
C GLN A 49 -5.77 3.98 10.21
N LEU A 50 -5.42 3.44 9.04
CA LEU A 50 -4.96 2.06 8.92
C LEU A 50 -3.55 1.94 9.49
N SER A 51 -3.27 0.81 10.16
CA SER A 51 -2.05 0.61 10.94
C SER A 51 -1.52 -0.82 10.84
N GLY A 52 -0.39 -1.08 11.48
CA GLY A 52 0.25 -2.39 11.47
C GLY A 52 1.19 -2.61 10.27
N PRO A 53 1.72 -3.84 10.12
CA PRO A 53 2.72 -4.15 9.12
C PRO A 53 2.17 -4.22 7.70
N LEU A 54 2.99 -3.82 6.73
CA LEU A 54 2.74 -3.99 5.31
C LEU A 54 3.64 -5.08 4.74
N ASN A 55 3.02 -6.13 4.21
CA ASN A 55 3.74 -7.15 3.44
C ASN A 55 3.55 -6.89 1.94
N LEU A 56 4.61 -6.46 1.26
CA LEU A 56 4.60 -6.12 -0.16
C LEU A 56 5.21 -7.22 -1.06
N THR A 57 5.64 -8.36 -0.50
CA THR A 57 6.31 -9.44 -1.25
C THR A 57 5.35 -10.37 -2.01
N LYS A 58 4.04 -10.17 -1.84
CA LYS A 58 3.00 -10.98 -2.51
C LYS A 58 1.90 -10.10 -3.08
N LEU A 59 2.28 -9.02 -3.74
CA LEU A 59 1.31 -8.18 -4.45
C LEU A 59 0.77 -8.93 -5.68
N PRO A 60 -0.48 -8.66 -6.10
CA PRO A 60 -1.02 -9.24 -7.33
C PRO A 60 -0.12 -8.95 -8.54
N PRO A 61 0.11 -9.92 -9.44
CA PRO A 61 1.01 -9.75 -10.58
C PRO A 61 0.56 -8.67 -11.56
N ASN A 62 -0.75 -8.38 -11.60
CA ASN A 62 -1.34 -7.36 -12.45
C ASN A 62 -1.41 -5.97 -11.78
N MET A 63 -0.87 -5.80 -10.57
CA MET A 63 -0.97 -4.55 -9.84
C MET A 63 -0.14 -3.44 -10.51
N CYS A 64 -0.81 -2.35 -10.85
CA CYS A 64 -0.23 -1.19 -11.52
C CYS A 64 -0.02 -0.01 -10.57
N ARG A 65 -0.91 0.21 -9.58
CA ARG A 65 -0.76 1.30 -8.61
C ARG A 65 -1.20 0.87 -7.21
N LEU A 66 -0.35 1.16 -6.23
CA LEU A 66 -0.63 0.98 -4.81
C LEU A 66 -0.40 2.29 -4.06
N ARG A 67 -1.46 2.80 -3.45
CA ARG A 67 -1.42 4.01 -2.62
C ARG A 67 -1.97 3.72 -1.24
N VAL A 68 -1.08 3.76 -0.25
CA VAL A 68 -1.39 3.60 1.17
C VAL A 68 -0.89 4.80 1.99
N ASP A 69 -0.62 5.90 1.29
CA ASP A 69 -0.08 7.14 1.85
C ASP A 69 -1.02 7.79 2.88
N LYS A 70 -0.43 8.51 3.84
CA LYS A 70 -1.17 9.20 4.92
C LYS A 70 -2.00 8.22 5.77
N ASN A 71 -1.31 7.24 6.35
CA ASN A 71 -1.85 6.27 7.31
C ASN A 71 -0.88 6.15 8.49
N THR A 72 -1.08 5.17 9.36
CA THR A 72 -0.19 4.88 10.50
C THR A 72 0.40 3.47 10.41
N PHE A 73 0.67 2.99 9.18
CA PHE A 73 1.37 1.73 8.97
C PHE A 73 2.76 1.76 9.60
N SER A 74 3.21 0.61 10.06
CA SER A 74 4.42 0.47 10.86
C SER A 74 5.24 -0.76 10.49
N GLY A 75 6.47 -0.82 10.96
CA GLY A 75 7.35 -1.97 10.75
C GLY A 75 8.14 -1.90 9.43
N THR A 76 8.93 -2.94 9.20
CA THR A 76 9.84 -3.00 8.06
C THR A 76 9.12 -3.45 6.80
N VAL A 77 9.31 -2.71 5.70
CA VAL A 77 8.84 -3.10 4.38
C VAL A 77 9.96 -3.64 3.52
N ASP A 78 9.64 -4.69 2.77
CA ASP A 78 10.48 -5.24 1.73
C ASP A 78 9.83 -4.94 0.37
N ILE A 79 10.57 -4.30 -0.53
CA ILE A 79 10.11 -3.96 -1.88
C ILE A 79 11.04 -4.53 -2.96
N SER A 80 11.80 -5.59 -2.63
CA SER A 80 12.66 -6.30 -3.58
C SER A 80 11.87 -7.01 -4.68
N ASP A 81 10.65 -7.48 -4.37
CA ASP A 81 9.80 -8.27 -5.28
C ASP A 81 8.50 -7.53 -5.65
N LEU A 82 8.65 -6.34 -6.23
CA LEU A 82 7.49 -5.59 -6.73
C LEU A 82 7.05 -6.12 -8.11
N PRO A 83 5.73 -6.13 -8.41
CA PRO A 83 5.23 -6.54 -9.71
C PRO A 83 5.86 -5.75 -10.86
N GLN A 84 6.27 -6.42 -11.93
CA GLN A 84 6.91 -5.79 -13.10
C GLN A 84 6.08 -4.65 -13.71
N GLY A 85 4.74 -4.76 -13.65
CA GLY A 85 3.80 -3.75 -14.15
C GLY A 85 3.52 -2.58 -13.20
N LEU A 86 4.21 -2.49 -12.05
CA LEU A 86 3.96 -1.46 -11.05
C LEU A 86 4.51 -0.10 -11.53
N VAL A 87 3.59 0.85 -11.65
CA VAL A 87 3.88 2.21 -12.13
C VAL A 87 3.98 3.20 -10.97
N GLU A 88 3.29 2.93 -9.85
CA GLU A 88 3.25 3.85 -8.71
C GLU A 88 3.10 3.10 -7.38
N LEU A 89 4.01 3.38 -6.44
CA LEU A 89 3.94 2.94 -5.05
C LEU A 89 4.07 4.14 -4.12
N LYS A 90 2.99 4.49 -3.41
CA LYS A 90 2.97 5.62 -2.47
C LYS A 90 2.81 5.14 -1.04
N LEU A 91 3.91 5.24 -0.30
CA LEU A 91 4.02 4.91 1.13
C LEU A 91 4.15 6.17 2.01
N LEU A 92 4.30 7.35 1.41
CA LEU A 92 4.57 8.60 2.11
C LEU A 92 3.61 8.90 3.28
N CYS A 93 4.12 9.65 4.27
CA CYS A 93 3.39 10.01 5.47
C CYS A 93 2.86 8.78 6.23
N ASN A 94 3.73 7.80 6.45
CA ASN A 94 3.56 6.69 7.37
C ASN A 94 4.80 6.66 8.26
N ASP A 95 4.76 7.42 9.35
CA ASP A 95 5.94 7.79 10.14
C ASP A 95 6.64 6.62 10.85
N TYR A 96 5.98 5.46 10.91
CA TYR A 96 6.47 4.25 11.55
C TYR A 96 6.94 3.16 10.58
N LEU A 97 6.84 3.38 9.26
CA LEU A 97 7.42 2.47 8.28
C LEU A 97 8.93 2.63 8.22
N THR A 98 9.63 1.51 8.30
CA THR A 98 11.10 1.40 8.23
C THR A 98 11.50 0.49 7.08
N GLY A 99 12.79 0.51 6.73
CA GLY A 99 13.37 -0.40 5.75
C GLY A 99 14.51 0.25 5.00
N GLU A 100 15.42 -0.58 4.50
CA GLU A 100 16.47 -0.18 3.58
C GLU A 100 16.20 -0.86 2.26
N VAL A 101 16.22 -0.09 1.18
CA VAL A 101 15.90 -0.65 -0.13
C VAL A 101 16.82 -0.10 -1.20
N SER A 102 17.55 -1.00 -1.84
CA SER A 102 18.17 -0.79 -3.14
C SER A 102 17.11 -0.93 -4.22
N ILE A 103 16.82 0.14 -4.95
CA ILE A 103 15.87 0.15 -6.07
C ILE A 103 16.59 0.64 -7.31
N SER A 104 16.26 0.07 -8.47
CA SER A 104 16.77 0.54 -9.75
C SER A 104 16.33 1.99 -10.00
N ASP A 105 17.12 2.71 -10.80
CA ASP A 105 16.80 4.09 -11.22
C ASP A 105 15.40 4.22 -11.82
N GLU A 106 14.97 3.21 -12.59
CA GLU A 106 13.63 3.17 -13.20
C GLU A 106 12.49 3.20 -12.17
N LEU A 107 12.68 2.53 -11.03
CA LEU A 107 11.69 2.44 -9.96
C LEU A 107 11.84 3.55 -8.92
N PHE A 108 12.99 4.23 -8.88
CA PHE A 108 13.32 5.22 -7.85
C PHE A 108 12.27 6.33 -7.76
N ASP A 109 11.79 6.83 -8.91
CA ASP A 109 10.76 7.86 -9.01
C ASP A 109 9.34 7.32 -8.80
N ARG A 110 9.11 6.03 -9.08
CA ARG A 110 7.81 5.37 -8.93
C ARG A 110 7.47 5.08 -7.47
N VAL A 111 8.50 4.94 -6.62
CA VAL A 111 8.37 4.61 -5.20
C VAL A 111 8.54 5.87 -4.34
N ASN A 112 7.44 6.36 -3.75
CA ASN A 112 7.45 7.52 -2.87
C ASN A 112 7.33 7.13 -1.40
N VAL A 113 8.42 7.37 -0.65
CA VAL A 113 8.55 7.07 0.79
C VAL A 113 8.80 8.33 1.63
N LYS A 114 8.49 9.52 1.13
CA LYS A 114 8.70 10.78 1.86
C LYS A 114 7.95 10.74 3.20
N ASN A 115 8.52 11.30 4.28
CA ASN A 115 7.89 11.24 5.61
C ASN A 115 7.59 9.78 6.03
N THR A 116 8.55 8.89 5.81
CA THR A 116 8.67 7.57 6.43
C THR A 116 10.10 7.46 6.98
N LYS A 117 10.44 6.35 7.62
CA LYS A 117 11.82 6.02 8.01
C LYS A 117 12.46 5.03 7.03
N ILE A 118 11.88 4.85 5.84
CA ILE A 118 12.46 4.03 4.78
C ILE A 118 13.59 4.81 4.10
N VAL A 119 14.74 4.16 3.96
CA VAL A 119 15.88 4.69 3.22
C VAL A 119 15.88 4.03 1.84
N LYS A 120 15.82 4.85 0.78
CA LYS A 120 16.01 4.40 -0.61
C LYS A 120 17.44 4.67 -1.03
N GLN A 121 18.08 3.68 -1.62
CA GLN A 121 19.36 3.80 -2.29
C GLN A 121 19.23 3.30 -3.73
N HIS A 122 20.09 3.81 -4.61
CA HIS A 122 20.18 3.32 -5.98
C HIS A 122 20.81 1.93 -5.97
N ALA A 123 20.22 0.99 -6.71
CA ALA A 123 20.86 -0.28 -6.99
C ALA A 123 21.91 -0.09 -8.10
N GLU A 124 23.11 -0.64 -7.90
CA GLU A 124 24.20 -0.67 -8.91
C GLU A 124 23.86 -1.58 -10.10
#